data_AF-A0A0Q9R8N2-F1
#
_entry.id   AF-A0A0Q9R8N2-F1
#
_cell.length_a   1.000
_cell.length_b   1.000
_cell.length_c   1.000
_cell.angle_alpha   90.00
_cell.angle_beta   90.00
_cell.angle_gamma   90.00
#
_symmetry.space_group_name_H-M   'P 1'
#
loop_
_entity.id
_entity.type
_entity.pdbx_description
1 polymer ?
#
loop_
_entity_poly.entity_id
_entity_poly.type
_entity_poly.pdbx_seq_one_letter_code
_entity_poly.pdbx_strand_id
1 'polypeptide(L)'
;MRSHVTRRARTRVAALLLAPVLALSAVACSEDEPVDPEAPVDVEVGEEFSWNGFTVPAGWEYDTITETVALEEQTHPLVRARVVNDGDEARSALFEFVFVAEGEALATVRCNSTEELAPEQEGDLFCPGYGEPVPEGYDTVVVQPVTRS
;
A
#
# COMPACT_ATOMS: atom_id res chain seq x y z
N MET A 1 0.72 11.55 -65.34
CA MET A 1 1.64 11.37 -66.49
C MET A 1 2.54 12.59 -66.57
N ARG A 2 3.86 12.39 -66.69
CA ARG A 2 4.97 13.37 -66.78
C ARG A 2 5.36 14.01 -65.44
N SER A 3 6.46 13.63 -64.79
CA SER A 3 7.90 13.63 -65.16
C SER A 3 8.63 14.81 -64.51
N HIS A 4 9.57 14.46 -63.64
CA HIS A 4 10.50 15.31 -62.91
C HIS A 4 11.26 16.31 -63.79
N VAL A 5 11.55 17.49 -63.23
CA VAL A 5 12.76 18.25 -63.57
C VAL A 5 13.44 18.71 -62.28
N THR A 6 14.62 18.16 -62.05
CA THR A 6 15.63 18.55 -61.07
C THR A 6 16.43 19.75 -61.57
N ARG A 7 16.73 20.73 -60.71
CA ARG A 7 17.93 21.57 -60.86
C ARG A 7 18.60 21.82 -59.51
N ARG A 8 19.92 21.64 -59.56
CA ARG A 8 20.91 21.57 -58.48
C ARG A 8 21.31 22.94 -57.91
N ALA A 9 21.51 22.94 -56.59
CA ALA A 9 22.66 23.42 -55.81
C ALA A 9 23.49 24.63 -56.29
N ARG A 10 23.69 25.60 -55.37
CA ARG A 10 24.99 25.92 -54.71
C ARG A 10 24.82 27.14 -53.78
N THR A 11 24.84 26.94 -52.47
CA THR A 11 25.96 27.24 -51.56
C THR A 11 26.26 28.73 -51.40
N ARG A 12 26.01 29.28 -50.22
CA ARG A 12 27.04 29.98 -49.42
C ARG A 12 26.64 30.01 -47.94
N VAL A 13 27.53 29.42 -47.17
CA VAL A 13 27.60 29.37 -45.72
C VAL A 13 27.98 30.75 -45.18
N ALA A 14 27.35 31.18 -44.09
CA ALA A 14 28.01 31.95 -43.04
C ALA A 14 27.18 31.82 -41.76
N ALA A 15 27.67 30.95 -40.87
CA ALA A 15 27.19 30.80 -39.51
C ALA A 15 27.61 32.01 -38.66
N LEU A 16 26.74 32.46 -37.75
CA LEU A 16 27.12 33.19 -36.54
C LEU A 16 25.98 33.13 -35.51
N LEU A 17 26.13 32.14 -34.61
CA LEU A 17 25.80 32.07 -33.18
C LEU A 17 24.95 33.22 -32.58
N LEU A 18 23.83 32.87 -31.93
CA LEU A 18 23.36 33.48 -30.67
C LEU A 18 22.21 32.66 -30.02
N ALA A 19 22.60 31.97 -28.94
CA ALA A 19 21.89 31.57 -27.71
C ALA A 19 20.48 30.89 -27.70
N PRO A 20 20.25 29.95 -26.74
CA PRO A 20 19.03 29.13 -26.59
C PRO A 20 18.01 29.82 -25.65
N VAL A 21 17.01 29.09 -25.11
CA VAL A 21 15.98 29.50 -24.09
C VAL A 21 14.63 29.85 -24.79
N LEU A 22 13.48 29.17 -24.66
CA LEU A 22 12.89 28.30 -23.64
C LEU A 22 11.99 27.24 -24.29
N ALA A 23 12.16 25.98 -23.86
CA ALA A 23 11.07 25.01 -23.85
C ALA A 23 10.10 25.40 -22.73
N LEU A 24 8.84 25.69 -23.06
CA LEU A 24 7.73 25.51 -22.10
C LEU A 24 6.98 24.25 -22.52
N SER A 25 7.54 23.12 -22.12
CA SER A 25 6.77 21.94 -21.77
C SER A 25 5.75 22.36 -20.72
N ALA A 26 4.46 22.36 -21.09
CA ALA A 26 3.36 22.35 -20.14
C ALA A 26 3.43 21.00 -19.39
N VAL A 27 4.26 20.98 -18.35
CA VAL A 27 4.30 19.92 -17.35
C VAL A 27 3.07 20.10 -16.47
N ALA A 28 2.31 19.02 -16.41
CA ALA A 28 1.19 18.75 -15.53
C ALA A 28 1.25 19.54 -14.20
N CYS A 29 0.25 20.40 -14.00
CA CYS A 29 -0.24 20.70 -12.67
C CYS A 29 -1.13 19.52 -12.26
N SER A 30 -0.51 18.45 -11.75
CA SER A 30 -1.22 17.57 -10.81
C SER A 30 -1.08 18.28 -9.48
N GLU A 31 -2.16 18.91 -9.04
CA GLU A 31 -2.29 19.47 -7.70
C GLU A 31 -2.14 18.29 -6.73
N ASP A 32 -1.06 18.28 -5.94
CA ASP A 32 -0.85 17.34 -4.83
C ASP A 32 -2.00 17.52 -3.82
N GLU A 33 -3.08 16.75 -4.00
CA GLU A 33 -4.05 16.53 -2.93
C GLU A 33 -3.33 15.88 -1.75
N PRO A 34 -3.60 16.29 -0.50
CA PRO A 34 -2.99 15.65 0.65
C PRO A 34 -3.42 14.17 0.69
N VAL A 35 -2.45 13.26 0.66
CA VAL A 35 -2.68 11.82 0.82
C VAL A 35 -3.38 11.61 2.16
N ASP A 36 -4.59 11.06 2.12
CA ASP A 36 -5.35 10.71 3.32
C ASP A 36 -4.60 9.60 4.09
N PRO A 37 -4.11 9.86 5.31
CA PRO A 37 -3.35 8.87 6.08
C PRO A 37 -4.20 7.68 6.55
N GLU A 38 -5.53 7.77 6.44
CA GLU A 38 -6.48 6.71 6.78
C GLU A 38 -7.01 5.98 5.55
N ALA A 39 -6.57 6.35 4.34
CA ALA A 39 -6.93 5.63 3.12
C ALA A 39 -6.43 4.17 3.18
N PRO A 40 -7.19 3.21 2.63
CA PRO A 40 -6.73 1.83 2.52
C PRO A 40 -5.43 1.72 1.72
N VAL A 41 -4.54 0.83 2.13
CA VAL A 41 -3.26 0.56 1.46
C VAL A 41 -3.10 -0.91 1.13
N ASP A 42 -2.64 -1.19 -0.08
CA ASP A 42 -2.29 -2.54 -0.51
C ASP A 42 -0.91 -2.90 0.07
N VAL A 43 -0.78 -4.07 0.68
CA VAL A 43 0.43 -4.56 1.33
C VAL A 43 0.74 -6.00 0.92
N GLU A 44 2.03 -6.32 0.86
CA GLU A 44 2.52 -7.68 0.63
C GLU A 44 2.92 -8.34 1.96
N VAL A 45 2.60 -9.63 2.11
CA VAL A 45 2.93 -10.39 3.32
C VAL A 45 4.44 -10.40 3.55
N GLY A 46 4.85 -9.93 4.74
CA GLY A 46 6.24 -9.85 5.15
C GLY A 46 6.97 -8.58 4.71
N GLU A 47 6.36 -7.73 3.86
CA GLU A 47 6.92 -6.43 3.53
C GLU A 47 6.54 -5.36 4.57
N GLU A 48 7.44 -4.41 4.79
CA GLU A 48 7.17 -3.27 5.66
C GLU A 48 6.12 -2.35 5.04
N PHE A 49 5.25 -1.80 5.87
CA PHE A 49 4.33 -0.75 5.45
C PHE A 49 4.04 0.23 6.60
N SER A 50 3.56 1.41 6.24
CA SER A 50 3.08 2.41 7.19
C SER A 50 1.63 2.77 6.89
N TRP A 51 0.82 2.89 7.93
CA TRP A 51 -0.59 3.29 7.82
C TRP A 51 -1.03 4.06 9.06
N ASN A 52 -1.73 5.19 8.87
CA ASN A 52 -2.26 6.04 9.94
C ASN A 52 -1.23 6.35 11.06
N GLY A 53 0.03 6.64 10.72
CA GLY A 53 1.10 6.96 11.67
C GLY A 53 1.61 5.78 12.52
N PHE A 54 1.38 4.55 12.06
CA PHE A 54 2.02 3.35 12.57
C PHE A 54 2.83 2.69 11.46
N THR A 55 3.95 2.08 11.83
CA THR A 55 4.76 1.25 10.92
C THR A 55 4.70 -0.20 11.38
N VAL A 56 4.40 -1.10 10.46
CA VAL A 56 4.55 -2.54 10.65
C VAL A 56 5.86 -2.94 9.97
N PRO A 57 6.89 -3.33 10.73
CA PRO A 57 8.18 -3.70 10.16
C PRO A 57 8.08 -4.94 9.27
N ALA A 58 9.05 -5.08 8.36
CA ALA A 58 9.19 -6.29 7.56
C ALA A 58 9.32 -7.55 8.43
N GLY A 59 8.80 -8.67 7.92
CA GLY A 59 8.80 -9.97 8.60
C GLY A 59 7.53 -10.27 9.40
N TRP A 60 6.44 -9.54 9.18
CA TRP A 60 5.12 -9.97 9.64
C TRP A 60 4.63 -11.20 8.86
N GLU A 61 3.80 -12.02 9.49
CA GLU A 61 3.42 -13.33 8.98
C GLU A 61 1.91 -13.46 8.91
N TYR A 62 1.45 -14.21 7.91
CA TYR A 62 0.13 -14.79 7.85
C TYR A 62 0.24 -16.30 8.12
N ASP A 63 -0.55 -16.78 9.07
CA ASP A 63 -0.63 -18.18 9.48
C ASP A 63 -2.11 -18.53 9.76
N THR A 64 -2.34 -19.71 10.32
CA THR A 64 -3.63 -20.18 10.80
C THR A 64 -3.54 -20.58 12.27
N ILE A 65 -4.66 -20.47 12.96
CA ILE A 65 -4.83 -20.97 14.31
C ILE A 65 -6.00 -21.95 14.34
N THR A 66 -5.79 -23.10 14.97
CA THR A 66 -6.84 -24.09 15.20
C THR A 66 -7.27 -24.05 16.66
N GLU A 67 -8.57 -23.98 16.89
CA GLU A 67 -9.17 -24.03 18.22
C GLU A 67 -10.41 -24.92 18.24
N THR A 68 -10.82 -25.32 19.44
CA THR A 68 -12.04 -26.10 19.63
C THR A 68 -13.17 -25.18 20.07
N VAL A 69 -14.15 -24.96 19.20
CA VAL A 69 -15.37 -24.19 19.48
C VAL A 69 -16.56 -25.14 19.40
N ALA A 70 -17.38 -25.15 20.44
CA ALA A 70 -18.57 -26.03 20.52
C ALA A 70 -18.29 -27.52 20.27
N LEU A 71 -17.13 -28.02 20.72
CA LEU A 71 -16.64 -29.41 20.52
C LEU A 71 -16.20 -29.74 19.08
N GLU A 72 -16.11 -28.74 18.20
CA GLU A 72 -15.62 -28.88 16.83
C GLU A 72 -14.30 -28.14 16.67
N GLU A 73 -13.34 -28.74 15.95
CA GLU A 73 -12.10 -28.07 15.57
C GLU A 73 -12.38 -27.10 14.43
N GLN A 74 -12.04 -25.83 14.63
CA GLN A 74 -12.16 -24.77 13.63
C GLN A 74 -10.80 -24.12 13.42
N THR A 75 -10.47 -23.88 12.15
CA THR A 75 -9.24 -23.21 11.75
C THR A 75 -9.58 -21.80 11.26
N HIS A 76 -8.85 -20.82 11.76
CA HIS A 76 -9.05 -19.40 11.49
C HIS A 76 -7.75 -18.76 10.98
N PRO A 77 -7.83 -17.69 10.19
CA PRO A 77 -6.65 -16.92 9.82
C PRO A 77 -6.04 -16.22 11.04
N LEU A 78 -4.72 -16.08 11.04
CA LEU A 78 -3.95 -15.41 12.08
C LEU A 78 -2.90 -14.52 11.42
N VAL A 79 -2.90 -13.23 11.74
CA VAL A 79 -1.78 -12.34 11.40
C VAL A 79 -0.89 -12.18 12.63
N ARG A 80 0.43 -12.28 12.43
CA ARG A 80 1.43 -12.02 13.47
C ARG A 80 2.31 -10.89 13.01
N ALA A 81 2.26 -9.79 13.74
CA ALA A 81 2.98 -8.58 13.36
C ALA A 81 3.42 -7.82 14.62
N ARG A 82 4.47 -7.03 14.44
CA ARG A 82 4.80 -5.94 15.35
C ARG A 82 4.36 -4.62 14.75
N VAL A 83 4.25 -3.62 15.59
CA VAL A 83 3.90 -2.27 15.17
C VAL A 83 4.70 -1.25 15.97
N VAL A 84 5.09 -0.16 15.32
CA VAL A 84 5.76 1.00 15.88
C VAL A 84 4.82 2.19 15.81
N ASN A 85 4.66 2.94 16.89
CA ASN A 85 3.91 4.19 16.88
C ASN A 85 4.81 5.34 16.42
N ASP A 86 4.68 5.76 15.15
CA ASP A 86 5.42 6.90 14.60
C ASP A 86 4.75 8.25 14.91
N GLY A 87 3.63 8.23 15.65
CA GLY A 87 2.94 9.42 16.13
C GLY A 87 3.66 10.11 17.30
N ASP A 88 3.24 11.33 17.61
CA ASP A 88 3.73 12.15 18.71
C ASP A 88 2.93 11.97 20.02
N GLU A 89 1.84 11.21 19.97
CA GLU A 89 0.97 10.90 21.10
C GLU A 89 0.94 9.39 21.40
N ALA A 90 0.70 9.04 22.66
CA ALA A 90 0.47 7.65 23.04
C ALA A 90 -0.90 7.17 22.55
N ARG A 91 -0.94 6.04 21.84
CA ARG A 91 -2.18 5.47 21.29
C ARG A 91 -2.04 3.99 20.96
N SER A 92 -3.17 3.29 20.88
CA SER A 92 -3.22 1.89 20.43
C SER A 92 -3.33 1.81 18.90
N ALA A 93 -2.65 0.84 18.31
CA ALA A 93 -2.83 0.50 16.90
C ALA A 93 -4.15 -0.25 16.71
N LEU A 94 -4.92 0.13 15.69
CA LEU A 94 -6.21 -0.49 15.36
C LEU A 94 -6.49 -0.40 13.86
N PHE A 95 -6.43 -1.54 13.17
CA PHE A 95 -6.71 -1.65 11.73
C PHE A 95 -7.13 -3.08 11.35
N GLU A 96 -7.66 -3.23 10.13
CA GLU A 96 -8.05 -4.51 9.53
C GLU A 96 -7.06 -4.89 8.43
N PHE A 97 -6.69 -6.17 8.36
CA PHE A 97 -6.10 -6.79 7.18
C PHE A 97 -7.20 -7.52 6.41
N VAL A 98 -7.49 -7.08 5.20
CA VAL A 98 -8.49 -7.68 4.31
C VAL A 98 -7.77 -8.46 3.23
N PHE A 99 -7.98 -9.77 3.21
CA PHE A 99 -7.44 -10.65 2.18
C PHE A 99 -8.37 -10.58 0.95
N VAL A 100 -7.84 -10.17 -0.19
CA VAL A 100 -8.62 -9.91 -1.40
C VAL A 100 -8.19 -10.83 -2.55
N ALA A 101 -9.17 -11.37 -3.27
CA ALA A 101 -8.97 -12.06 -4.53
C ALA A 101 -9.93 -11.49 -5.58
N GLU A 102 -9.42 -11.16 -6.77
CA GLU A 102 -10.25 -10.68 -7.88
C GLU A 102 -11.16 -9.47 -7.54
N GLY A 103 -10.75 -8.66 -6.55
CA GLY A 103 -11.50 -7.49 -6.06
C GLY A 103 -12.58 -7.81 -5.01
N GLU A 104 -12.68 -9.06 -4.55
CA GLU A 104 -13.60 -9.48 -3.50
C GLU A 104 -12.86 -9.80 -2.21
N ALA A 105 -13.41 -9.36 -1.06
CA ALA A 105 -12.85 -9.68 0.25
C ALA A 105 -13.17 -11.14 0.63
N LEU A 106 -12.12 -11.93 0.87
CA LEU A 106 -12.21 -13.33 1.28
C LEU A 106 -12.27 -13.49 2.80
N ALA A 107 -11.50 -12.69 3.53
CA ALA A 107 -11.44 -12.70 4.99
C ALA A 107 -10.97 -11.34 5.51
N THR A 108 -11.48 -10.92 6.67
CA THR A 108 -11.09 -9.68 7.35
C THR A 108 -10.55 -9.97 8.75
N VAL A 109 -9.26 -9.77 8.94
CA VAL A 109 -8.60 -9.98 10.23
C VAL A 109 -8.44 -8.64 10.93
N ARG A 110 -9.13 -8.46 12.05
CA ARG A 110 -9.00 -7.27 12.88
C ARG A 110 -7.78 -7.37 13.79
N CYS A 111 -6.94 -6.35 13.74
CA CYS A 111 -5.72 -6.23 14.54
C CYS A 111 -5.84 -5.12 15.57
N ASN A 112 -5.35 -5.40 16.77
CA ASN A 112 -5.12 -4.39 17.79
C ASN A 112 -3.75 -4.58 18.44
N SER A 113 -3.10 -3.48 18.84
CA SER A 113 -1.96 -3.59 19.76
C SER A 113 -2.44 -4.17 21.10
N THR A 114 -1.60 -4.97 21.74
CA THR A 114 -1.89 -5.56 23.05
C THR A 114 -1.91 -4.52 24.18
N GLU A 115 -1.24 -3.40 23.98
CA GLU A 115 -1.15 -2.26 24.89
C GLU A 115 -1.24 -0.91 24.13
N GLU A 116 -1.34 0.18 24.88
CA GLU A 116 -1.17 1.53 24.34
C GLU A 116 0.34 1.79 24.14
N LEU A 117 0.72 2.34 22.99
CA LEU A 117 2.11 2.55 22.61
C LEU A 117 2.47 4.02 22.73
N ALA A 118 3.48 4.34 23.53
CA ALA A 118 4.09 5.66 23.54
C ALA A 118 4.71 5.99 22.16
N PRO A 119 5.03 7.25 21.86
CA PRO A 119 5.79 7.61 20.66
C PRO A 119 7.07 6.77 20.53
N GLU A 120 7.34 6.30 19.32
CA GLU A 120 8.49 5.44 18.96
C GLU A 120 8.51 4.07 19.67
N GLN A 121 7.46 3.72 20.43
CA GLN A 121 7.37 2.43 21.11
C GLN A 121 6.93 1.33 20.13
N GLU A 122 7.60 0.19 20.22
CA GLU A 122 7.18 -1.05 19.56
C GLU A 122 6.22 -1.86 20.43
N GLY A 123 5.27 -2.54 19.80
CA GLY A 123 4.39 -3.51 20.45
C GLY A 123 4.00 -4.65 19.51
N ASP A 124 3.42 -5.70 20.08
CA ASP A 124 2.86 -6.81 19.32
C ASP A 124 1.41 -6.49 18.90
N LEU A 125 1.05 -6.88 17.68
CA LEU A 125 -0.33 -6.91 17.21
C LEU A 125 -0.95 -8.27 17.51
N PHE A 126 -2.16 -8.25 18.08
CA PHE A 126 -2.99 -9.43 18.24
C PHE A 126 -4.09 -9.40 17.17
N CYS A 127 -4.04 -10.37 16.24
CA CYS A 127 -4.86 -10.37 15.04
C CYS A 127 -5.49 -11.75 14.74
N PRO A 128 -6.36 -12.27 15.62
CA PRO A 128 -7.09 -13.49 15.30
C PRO A 128 -8.29 -13.18 14.38
N GLY A 129 -8.42 -13.90 13.27
CA GLY A 129 -9.59 -13.84 12.41
C GLY A 129 -10.70 -14.81 12.86
N TYR A 130 -11.07 -14.77 14.13
CA TYR A 130 -12.10 -15.67 14.65
C TYR A 130 -13.43 -15.50 13.91
N GLY A 131 -14.02 -16.60 13.46
CA GLY A 131 -15.25 -16.60 12.66
C GLY A 131 -15.05 -16.31 11.17
N GLU A 132 -13.85 -15.93 10.76
CA GLU A 132 -13.51 -15.75 9.35
C GLU A 132 -13.05 -17.10 8.73
N PRO A 133 -13.39 -17.34 7.46
CA PRO A 133 -12.82 -18.47 6.72
C PRO A 133 -11.32 -18.27 6.50
N VAL A 134 -10.57 -19.36 6.32
CA VAL A 134 -9.17 -19.28 5.88
C VAL A 134 -9.15 -18.79 4.43
N PRO A 135 -8.57 -17.62 4.12
CA PRO A 135 -8.51 -17.10 2.77
C PRO A 135 -7.51 -17.91 1.93
N GLU A 136 -7.99 -18.62 0.91
CA GLU A 136 -7.16 -19.32 -0.06
C GLU A 136 -7.09 -18.51 -1.37
N GLY A 137 -5.90 -18.41 -1.96
CA GLY A 137 -5.72 -17.82 -3.29
C GLY A 137 -5.92 -16.30 -3.36
N TYR A 138 -5.81 -15.57 -2.24
CA TYR A 138 -5.72 -14.11 -2.26
C TYR A 138 -4.45 -13.66 -3.01
N ASP A 139 -4.55 -12.54 -3.70
CA ASP A 139 -3.44 -11.92 -4.43
C ASP A 139 -2.96 -10.62 -3.78
N THR A 140 -3.80 -9.99 -2.96
CA THR A 140 -3.54 -8.71 -2.31
C THR A 140 -4.04 -8.75 -0.87
N VAL A 141 -3.33 -8.08 0.04
CA VAL A 141 -3.83 -7.78 1.38
C VAL A 141 -4.02 -6.28 1.49
N VAL A 142 -5.19 -5.83 1.95
CA VAL A 142 -5.51 -4.42 2.09
C VAL A 142 -5.55 -4.08 3.58
N VAL A 143 -4.80 -3.07 4.00
CA VAL A 143 -4.85 -2.53 5.36
C VAL A 143 -5.76 -1.31 5.37
N GLN A 144 -6.75 -1.31 6.27
CA GLN A 144 -7.82 -0.31 6.28
C GLN A 144 -8.32 -0.01 7.71
N PRO A 145 -9.09 1.07 7.94
CA PRO A 145 -9.63 1.35 9.25
C PRO A 145 -10.67 0.28 9.65
N VAL A 146 -10.79 0.03 10.96
CA VAL A 146 -11.82 -0.89 11.47
C VAL A 146 -13.21 -0.38 11.13
N THR A 147 -14.00 -1.21 10.47
CA THR A 147 -15.39 -0.89 10.13
C THR A 147 -16.34 -1.51 11.17
N ARG A 148 -17.51 -0.90 11.35
CA ARG A 148 -18.60 -1.54 12.11
C ARG A 148 -19.36 -2.45 11.15
N SER A 149 -19.32 -3.76 11.41
CA SER A 149 -20.19 -4.75 10.80
C SER A 149 -21.61 -4.73 11.37
#